data_AF-A0A6G3TDK2-F1
#
_entry.id   AF-A0A6G3TDK2-F1
#
_cell.length_a   1.000
_cell.length_b   1.000
_cell.length_c   1.000
_cell.angle_alpha   90.00
_cell.angle_beta   90.00
_cell.angle_gamma   90.00
#
_symmetry.space_group_name_H-M   'P 1'
#
loop_
_entity.id
_entity.type
_entity.pdbx_description
1 polymer ?
#
loop_
_entity_poly.entity_id
_entity_poly.type
_entity_poly.pdbx_seq_one_letter_code
_entity_poly.pdbx_strand_id
1 'polypeptide(L)' 'DVPARALTAQTAARAVSKAVLAGRALDEVERSLVDACARMASVPPADPRG' A
#
# COMPACT_ATOMS: atom_id res chain seq x y z
N ASP A 1 10.41 1.37 10.36
CA ASP A 1 9.23 1.30 9.46
C ASP A 1 9.48 0.87 8.03
N VAL A 2 10.69 0.99 7.47
CA VAL A 2 10.91 0.68 6.04
C VAL A 2 10.47 -0.75 5.66
N PRO A 3 10.81 -1.82 6.40
CA PRO A 3 10.33 -3.17 6.07
C PRO A 3 8.81 -3.32 6.18
N ALA A 4 8.20 -2.70 7.20
CA ALA A 4 6.75 -2.74 7.40
C ALA A 4 6.01 -2.03 6.26
N ARG A 5 6.46 -0.83 5.87
CA ARG A 5 5.94 -0.07 4.73
C ARG A 5 6.06 -0.87 3.43
N ALA A 6 7.20 -1.53 3.22
CA ALA A 6 7.41 -2.39 2.06
C ALA A 6 6.45 -3.58 2.03
N LEU A 7 6.21 -4.24 3.17
CA LEU A 7 5.27 -5.36 3.26
C LEU A 7 3.82 -4.92 2.97
N THR A 8 3.41 -3.75 3.48
CA THR A 8 2.09 -3.19 3.20
C THR A 8 1.92 -2.88 1.72
N ALA A 9 2.91 -2.24 1.09
CA ALA A 9 2.87 -1.95 -0.36
C ALA A 9 2.81 -3.23 -1.20
N GLN A 10 3.60 -4.25 -0.86
CA GLN A 10 3.55 -5.56 -1.54
C GLN A 10 2.18 -6.24 -1.37
N THR A 11 1.58 -6.14 -0.20
CA THR A 11 0.26 -6.71 0.07
C THR A 11 -0.84 -6.00 -0.73
N ALA A 12 -0.79 -4.67 -0.79
CA ALA A 12 -1.69 -3.86 -1.61
C ALA A 12 -1.54 -4.21 -3.11
N ALA A 13 -0.31 -4.27 -3.61
CA ALA A 13 -0.04 -4.64 -5.00
C ALA A 13 -0.61 -6.03 -5.35
N ARG A 14 -0.43 -7.02 -4.48
CA ARG A 14 -0.98 -8.36 -4.67
C ARG A 14 -2.52 -8.35 -4.71
N ALA A 15 -3.17 -7.58 -3.85
CA ALA A 15 -4.63 -7.45 -3.84
C ALA A 15 -5.16 -6.81 -5.13
N VAL A 16 -4.55 -5.70 -5.56
CA VAL A 16 -4.87 -5.02 -6.82
C VAL A 16 -4.72 -5.98 -8.00
N SER A 17 -3.61 -6.70 -8.09
CA SER A 17 -3.37 -7.67 -9.18
C SER A 17 -4.46 -8.75 -9.22
N LYS A 18 -4.90 -9.26 -8.07
CA LYS A 18 -6.00 -10.24 -8.01
C LYS A 18 -7.32 -9.67 -8.50
N ALA A 19 -7.67 -8.44 -8.10
CA ALA A 19 -8.89 -7.77 -8.55
C ALA A 19 -8.88 -7.52 -10.07
N VAL A 20 -7.74 -7.04 -10.60
CA VAL A 20 -7.54 -6.80 -12.04
C VAL A 20 -7.65 -8.10 -12.84
N LEU A 21 -6.99 -9.17 -12.40
CA LEU A 21 -7.08 -10.48 -13.06
C LEU A 21 -8.50 -11.06 -13.03
N ALA A 22 -9.28 -10.73 -12.00
CA ALA A 22 -10.69 -11.12 -11.89
C ALA A 22 -11.65 -10.14 -12.62
N GLY A 23 -11.15 -9.09 -13.28
CA GLY A 23 -11.96 -8.13 -14.03
C GLY A 23 -12.95 -7.35 -13.16
N ARG A 24 -12.66 -7.20 -11.86
CA ARG A 24 -13.56 -6.55 -10.89
C ARG A 24 -12.93 -5.32 -10.28
N ALA A 25 -13.78 -4.45 -9.75
CA ALA A 25 -13.34 -3.37 -8.89
C ALA A 25 -12.73 -3.92 -7.58
N LEU A 26 -11.88 -3.10 -6.97
CA LEU A 26 -11.38 -3.33 -5.62
C LEU A 26 -12.54 -3.31 -4.62
N ASP A 27 -12.51 -4.18 -3.63
CA ASP A 27 -13.40 -4.10 -2.47
C ASP A 27 -12.90 -3.08 -1.44
N GLU A 28 -13.64 -2.93 -0.34
CA GLU A 28 -13.33 -1.95 0.71
C GLU A 28 -12.00 -2.22 1.42
N VAL A 29 -11.69 -3.50 1.66
CA VAL A 29 -10.44 -3.90 2.30
C VAL A 29 -9.28 -3.64 1.35
N GLU A 30 -9.44 -3.97 0.08
CA GLU A 30 -8.40 -3.76 -0.93
C GLU A 30 -8.15 -2.26 -1.18
N ARG A 31 -9.20 -1.43 -1.20
CA ARG A 31 -9.07 0.04 -1.22
C ARG A 31 -8.34 0.57 0.00
N SER A 32 -8.70 0.08 1.19
CA SER A 32 -8.04 0.49 2.45
C SER A 32 -6.53 0.24 2.44
N LEU A 33 -6.07 -0.82 1.75
CA LEU A 33 -4.65 -1.10 1.57
C LEU A 33 -3.96 -0.07 0.66
N VAL A 34 -4.61 0.35 -0.42
CA VAL A 34 -4.12 1.40 -1.32
C VAL A 34 -4.04 2.74 -0.59
N ASP A 35 -5.08 3.09 0.18
CA ASP A 35 -5.11 4.32 0.96
C ASP A 35 -4.02 4.35 2.04
N ALA A 36 -3.75 3.20 2.67
CA ALA A 36 -2.63 3.08 3.60
C ALA A 36 -1.29 3.35 2.91
N CYS A 37 -1.10 2.85 1.67
CA CYS A 37 0.10 3.14 0.88
C CYS A 37 0.24 4.65 0.59
N ALA A 38 -0.85 5.31 0.20
CA ALA A 38 -0.85 6.76 -0.05
C ALA A 38 -0.51 7.56 1.21
N ARG A 39 -1.12 7.23 2.36
CA ARG A 39 -0.82 7.88 3.64
C ARG A 39 0.63 7.68 4.08
N MET A 40 1.19 6.48 3.89
CA MET A 40 2.60 6.22 4.20
C MET A 40 3.52 7.04 3.28
N ALA A 41 3.24 7.10 1.97
CA ALA A 41 4.05 7.86 1.02
C ALA A 41 4.03 9.37 1.29
N SER A 42 2.96 9.91 1.87
CA SER A 42 2.88 11.33 2.25
C SER A 42 3.68 11.69 3.51
N VAL A 43 4.18 10.71 4.27
CA VAL A 43 5.06 10.98 5.42
C VAL A 43 6.50 11.13 4.90
N PRO A 44 7.14 12.30 5.10
CA PRO A 44 8.54 12.46 4.73
C PRO A 44 9.41 11.39 5.40
N PRO A 45 10.44 10.86 4.71
CA PRO A 45 11.41 10.02 5.37
C PRO A 45 12.01 10.78 6.55
N ALA A 46 12.14 10.11 7.71
CA ALA A 46 12.80 10.72 8.87
C ALA A 46 14.19 11.20 8.44
N ASP A 47 14.54 12.44 8.76
CA ASP A 47 15.86 12.98 8.48
C ASP A 47 16.91 12.10 9.18
N PRO A 48 17.82 11.45 8.44
CA PRO A 48 18.87 10.65 9.06
C PRO A 48 19.92 11.49 9.82
N ARG A 49 19.82 12.82 9.83
CA ARG A 49 20.80 13.76 10.42
C ARG A 49 20.22 14.64 11.53
N GLY A 50 19.53 14.03 12.50
CA GLY A 50 19.30 14.68 13.80
C GLY A 50 20.61 15.10 14.46
#